data_AF-A0A382SY88-F1
#
_entry.id   AF-A0A382SY88-F1
#
_cell.length_a   1.000
_cell.length_b   1.000
_cell.length_c   1.000
_cell.angle_alpha   90.00
_cell.angle_beta   90.00
_cell.angle_gamma   90.00
#
_symmetry.space_group_name_H-M   'P 1'
#
loop_
_entity.id
_entity.type
_entity.pdbx_description
1 polymer ?
#
loop_
_entity_poly.entity_id
_entity_poly.type
_entity_poly.pdbx_seq_one_letter_code
_entity_poly.pdbx_strand_id
1 'polypeptide(L)'
;MTEFKCPECGHKYEVEESQQAQEKQTEALKQQQEEAETETKRLLSEQKEKLEKDNASKLEAEIQKQVKVKQAEVLKELEEESQAETKRLLAEQKEKLEKDRASKVAAEVNKQVKVKEAEVLKDLKKNMEQEAKEARNKVRDLEREKLRTAKAEWETEKDRLTTQVQALETGLSGQQNVELKGEAAEARLKAELETRFPEDRLEDIKKGAEGADLEHYINLNGREIAMMLIERKSTKNFLKTWIPKLKKDMERNGGAIGVIVTDVMPKDKEDSKFWNVSSNVYVVKADVA
;
A
#
# COMPACT_ATOMS: atom_id res chain seq x y z
N MET A 1 -156.88 33.55 30.81
CA MET A 1 -156.91 32.27 30.08
C MET A 1 -157.76 32.48 28.84
N THR A 2 -157.13 32.53 27.67
CA THR A 2 -157.82 32.67 26.38
C THR A 2 -157.79 31.32 25.69
N GLU A 3 -158.91 30.60 25.78
CA GLU A 3 -159.11 29.28 25.18
C GLU A 3 -159.37 29.40 23.66
N PHE A 4 -158.71 28.57 22.85
CA PHE A 4 -158.94 28.48 21.41
C PHE A 4 -159.54 27.11 21.06
N LYS A 5 -160.59 27.11 20.23
CA LYS A 5 -161.26 25.90 19.73
C LYS A 5 -160.92 25.68 18.27
N CYS A 6 -160.53 24.45 17.93
CA CYS A 6 -160.31 24.08 16.54
C CYS A 6 -161.64 24.06 15.77
N PRO A 7 -161.75 24.78 14.65
CA PRO A 7 -163.01 24.95 13.92
C PRO A 7 -163.50 23.69 13.19
N GLU A 8 -162.68 22.64 13.05
CA GLU A 8 -163.10 21.40 12.37
C GLU A 8 -163.53 20.26 13.29
N CYS A 9 -162.91 20.10 14.47
CA CYS A 9 -163.19 18.95 15.35
C CYS A 9 -163.70 19.34 16.74
N GLY A 10 -163.83 20.63 17.04
CA GLY A 10 -164.36 21.14 18.32
C GLY A 10 -163.48 20.86 19.54
N HIS A 11 -162.29 20.28 19.34
CA HIS A 11 -161.34 19.97 20.40
C HIS A 11 -160.73 21.26 20.96
N LYS A 12 -160.64 21.33 22.29
CA LYS A 12 -160.13 22.49 23.04
C LYS A 12 -158.64 22.29 23.29
N TYR A 13 -157.83 23.26 22.91
CA TYR A 13 -156.39 23.24 23.19
C TYR A 13 -156.06 24.34 24.21
N GLU A 14 -155.41 23.97 25.30
CA GLU A 14 -154.80 24.93 26.23
C GLU A 14 -153.45 25.37 25.66
N VAL A 15 -153.21 26.69 25.62
CA VAL A 15 -152.00 27.34 25.05
C VAL A 15 -150.68 26.85 25.70
N GLU A 16 -150.78 26.16 26.84
CA GLU A 16 -149.67 25.53 27.57
C GLU A 16 -149.01 24.37 26.79
N GLU A 17 -149.75 23.59 26.00
CA GLU A 17 -149.17 22.45 25.26
C GLU A 17 -148.26 22.90 24.10
N SER A 18 -148.53 24.06 23.49
CA SER A 18 -147.73 24.61 22.38
C SER A 18 -146.43 25.25 22.87
N GLN A 19 -146.43 25.91 24.03
CA GLN A 19 -145.21 26.48 24.62
C GLN A 19 -144.29 25.38 25.16
N GLN A 20 -144.85 24.35 25.80
CA GLN A 20 -144.08 23.18 26.24
C GLN A 20 -143.45 22.41 25.07
N ALA A 21 -144.10 22.33 23.90
CA ALA A 21 -143.52 21.72 22.71
C ALA A 21 -142.33 22.53 22.17
N GLN A 22 -142.42 23.87 22.19
CA GLN A 22 -141.39 24.78 21.71
C GLN A 22 -140.17 24.81 22.65
N GLU A 23 -140.39 24.76 23.97
CA GLU A 23 -139.34 24.63 24.98
C GLU A 23 -138.62 23.28 24.86
N LYS A 24 -139.37 22.17 24.75
CA LYS A 24 -138.79 20.83 24.51
C LYS A 24 -137.98 20.78 23.21
N GLN A 25 -138.44 21.45 22.15
CA GLN A 25 -137.73 21.48 20.87
C GLN A 25 -136.45 22.32 20.95
N THR A 26 -136.47 23.43 21.68
CA THR A 26 -135.30 24.30 21.90
C THR A 26 -134.27 23.63 22.80
N GLU A 27 -134.72 22.93 23.85
CA GLU A 27 -133.86 22.16 24.75
C GLU A 27 -133.25 20.95 24.04
N ALA A 28 -134.01 20.24 23.20
CA ALA A 28 -133.50 19.16 22.35
C ALA A 28 -132.46 19.67 21.32
N LEU A 29 -132.70 20.84 20.70
CA LEU A 29 -131.73 21.47 19.79
C LEU A 29 -130.44 21.87 20.50
N LYS A 30 -130.56 22.41 21.72
CA LYS A 30 -129.41 22.80 22.54
C LYS A 30 -128.61 21.58 23.01
N GLN A 31 -129.28 20.52 23.44
CA GLN A 31 -128.65 19.23 23.76
C GLN A 31 -127.96 18.64 22.52
N GLN A 32 -128.61 18.67 21.35
CA GLN A 32 -128.01 18.20 20.10
C GLN A 32 -126.79 19.03 19.69
N GLN A 33 -126.79 20.34 19.93
CA GLN A 33 -125.64 21.21 19.68
C GLN A 33 -124.48 20.95 20.65
N GLU A 34 -124.76 20.77 21.94
CA GLU A 34 -123.75 20.43 22.95
C GLU A 34 -123.15 19.03 22.69
N GLU A 35 -123.97 18.05 22.31
CA GLU A 35 -123.53 16.71 21.88
C GLU A 35 -122.69 16.78 20.59
N ALA A 36 -123.11 17.59 19.61
CA ALA A 36 -122.35 17.78 18.38
C ALA A 36 -121.00 18.48 18.65
N GLU A 37 -120.95 19.47 19.54
CA GLU A 37 -119.70 20.12 19.94
C GLU A 37 -118.75 19.18 20.69
N THR A 38 -119.28 18.39 21.63
CA THR A 38 -118.48 17.41 22.38
C THR A 38 -117.96 16.31 21.47
N GLU A 39 -118.79 15.79 20.56
CA GLU A 39 -118.38 14.80 19.57
C GLU A 39 -117.36 15.38 18.57
N THR A 40 -117.55 16.62 18.12
CA THR A 40 -116.57 17.30 17.26
C THR A 40 -115.23 17.47 17.97
N LYS A 41 -115.23 17.91 19.24
CA LYS A 41 -114.00 18.02 20.05
C LYS A 41 -113.33 16.67 20.25
N ARG A 42 -114.10 15.60 20.48
CA ARG A 42 -113.59 14.23 20.60
C ARG A 42 -112.92 13.77 19.31
N LEU A 43 -113.60 13.88 18.18
CA LEU A 43 -113.08 13.50 16.86
C LEU A 43 -111.83 14.30 16.47
N LEU A 44 -111.77 15.59 16.82
CA LEU A 44 -110.62 16.45 16.54
C LEU A 44 -109.43 16.11 17.44
N SER A 45 -109.68 15.72 18.69
CA SER A 45 -108.65 15.17 19.59
C SER A 45 -108.11 13.83 19.05
N GLU A 46 -108.98 12.91 18.66
CA GLU A 46 -108.60 11.62 18.08
C GLU A 46 -107.82 11.78 16.76
N GLN A 47 -108.23 12.71 15.89
CA GLN A 47 -107.48 13.03 14.68
C GLN A 47 -106.10 13.60 14.98
N LYS A 48 -105.97 14.51 15.96
CA LYS A 48 -104.67 15.07 16.36
C LYS A 48 -103.74 14.00 16.89
N GLU A 49 -104.23 13.16 17.80
CA GLU A 49 -103.45 12.08 18.40
C GLU A 49 -103.00 11.06 17.33
N LYS A 50 -103.88 10.75 16.36
CA LYS A 50 -103.54 9.89 15.22
C LYS A 50 -102.52 10.54 14.29
N LEU A 51 -102.65 11.83 13.98
CA LEU A 51 -101.70 12.59 13.17
C LEU A 51 -100.33 12.71 13.84
N GLU A 52 -100.29 12.95 15.15
CA GLU A 52 -99.05 13.00 15.93
C GLU A 52 -98.35 11.64 15.93
N LYS A 53 -99.09 10.55 16.13
CA LYS A 53 -98.54 9.19 16.09
C LYS A 53 -98.05 8.80 14.69
N ASP A 54 -98.80 9.14 13.64
CA ASP A 54 -98.40 8.88 12.25
C ASP A 54 -97.17 9.72 11.86
N ASN A 55 -97.10 10.98 12.27
CA ASN A 55 -95.93 11.83 12.01
C ASN A 55 -94.71 11.39 12.81
N ALA A 56 -94.87 11.00 14.07
CA ALA A 56 -93.79 10.45 14.90
C ALA A 56 -93.22 9.18 14.26
N SER A 57 -94.08 8.23 13.86
CA SER A 57 -93.62 6.98 13.23
C SER A 57 -92.91 7.20 11.89
N LYS A 58 -93.41 8.13 11.05
CA LYS A 58 -92.76 8.50 9.79
C LYS A 58 -91.41 9.17 10.01
N LEU A 59 -91.33 10.09 10.97
CA LEU A 59 -90.08 10.78 11.32
C LEU A 59 -89.04 9.79 11.85
N GLU A 60 -89.46 8.87 12.72
CA GLU A 60 -88.60 7.85 13.29
C GLU A 60 -88.09 6.86 12.23
N ALA A 61 -88.94 6.47 11.28
CA ALA A 61 -88.55 5.66 10.12
C ALA A 61 -87.54 6.38 9.21
N GLU A 62 -87.74 7.68 8.95
CA GLU A 62 -86.82 8.49 8.13
C GLU A 62 -85.48 8.70 8.84
N ILE A 63 -85.48 8.96 10.15
CA ILE A 63 -84.26 9.05 10.96
C ILE A 63 -83.51 7.72 10.94
N GLN A 64 -84.19 6.58 11.16
CA GLN A 64 -83.55 5.27 11.09
C GLN A 64 -82.94 4.99 9.72
N LYS A 65 -83.62 5.40 8.64
CA LYS A 65 -83.10 5.25 7.29
C LYS A 65 -81.84 6.10 7.07
N GLN A 66 -81.84 7.37 7.47
CA GLN A 66 -80.68 8.24 7.36
C GLN A 66 -79.50 7.76 8.21
N VAL A 67 -79.75 7.27 9.42
CA VAL A 67 -78.71 6.70 10.29
C VAL A 67 -78.08 5.47 9.63
N LYS A 68 -78.87 4.57 9.04
CA LYS A 68 -78.35 3.41 8.32
C LYS A 68 -77.50 3.79 7.10
N VAL A 69 -77.93 4.79 6.34
CA VAL A 69 -77.17 5.28 5.18
C VAL A 69 -75.83 5.88 5.63
N LYS A 70 -75.85 6.79 6.61
CA LYS A 70 -74.61 7.40 7.14
C LYS A 70 -73.67 6.38 7.77
N GLN A 71 -74.20 5.38 8.49
CA GLN A 71 -73.37 4.29 9.03
C GLN A 71 -72.69 3.48 7.92
N ALA A 72 -73.41 3.18 6.84
CA ALA A 72 -72.84 2.46 5.70
C ALA A 72 -71.78 3.29 4.95
N GLU A 73 -71.99 4.60 4.80
CA GLU A 73 -71.03 5.52 4.20
C GLU A 73 -69.74 5.62 5.03
N VAL A 74 -69.87 5.83 6.35
CA VAL A 74 -68.73 5.89 7.28
C VAL A 74 -67.95 4.58 7.30
N LEU A 75 -68.64 3.43 7.32
CA LEU A 75 -67.98 2.12 7.26
C LEU A 75 -67.20 1.95 5.95
N LYS A 76 -67.77 2.39 4.83
CA LYS A 76 -67.12 2.29 3.53
C LYS A 76 -65.90 3.21 3.42
N GLU A 77 -66.00 4.47 3.88
CA GLU A 77 -64.85 5.38 3.94
C GLU A 77 -63.74 4.82 4.84
N LEU A 78 -64.09 4.31 6.02
CA LEU A 78 -63.12 3.72 6.95
C LEU A 78 -62.43 2.49 6.33
N GLU A 79 -63.16 1.65 5.61
CA GLU A 79 -62.61 0.47 4.94
C GLU A 79 -61.71 0.86 3.76
N GLU A 80 -62.08 1.85 2.96
CA GLU A 80 -61.24 2.39 1.88
C GLU A 80 -59.95 3.03 2.43
N GLU A 81 -60.04 3.82 3.49
CA GLU A 81 -58.90 4.46 4.15
C GLU A 81 -57.97 3.41 4.78
N SER A 82 -58.52 2.43 5.50
CA SER A 82 -57.75 1.33 6.08
C SER A 82 -57.05 0.48 5.02
N GLN A 83 -57.72 0.19 3.90
CA GLN A 83 -57.11 -0.52 2.78
C GLN A 83 -56.00 0.29 2.11
N ALA A 84 -56.18 1.61 1.95
CA ALA A 84 -55.18 2.50 1.39
C ALA A 84 -53.94 2.58 2.30
N GLU A 85 -54.14 2.73 3.61
CA GLU A 85 -53.05 2.77 4.59
C GLU A 85 -52.30 1.44 4.66
N THR A 86 -53.04 0.32 4.68
CA THR A 86 -52.45 -1.02 4.67
C THR A 86 -51.59 -1.25 3.41
N LYS A 87 -52.07 -0.84 2.24
CA LYS A 87 -51.30 -0.91 0.98
C LYS A 87 -50.05 -0.04 1.04
N ARG A 88 -50.14 1.17 1.60
CA ARG A 88 -49.00 2.09 1.76
C ARG A 88 -47.93 1.48 2.67
N LEU A 89 -48.32 0.98 3.84
CA LEU A 89 -47.42 0.35 4.80
C LEU A 89 -46.75 -0.91 4.22
N LEU A 90 -47.51 -1.74 3.48
CA LEU A 90 -46.96 -2.91 2.78
C LEU A 90 -45.94 -2.51 1.71
N ALA A 91 -46.21 -1.45 0.94
CA ALA A 91 -45.27 -0.96 -0.06
C ALA A 91 -43.98 -0.45 0.57
N GLU A 92 -44.10 0.34 1.65
CA GLU A 92 -42.95 0.89 2.38
C GLU A 92 -42.11 -0.22 3.05
N GLN A 93 -42.76 -1.21 3.67
CA GLN A 93 -42.07 -2.38 4.23
C GLN A 93 -41.35 -3.19 3.15
N LYS A 94 -41.99 -3.41 1.99
CA LYS A 94 -41.36 -4.12 0.86
C LYS A 94 -40.13 -3.36 0.36
N GLU A 95 -40.23 -2.05 0.16
CA GLU A 95 -39.10 -1.24 -0.30
C GLU A 95 -37.94 -1.27 0.71
N LYS A 96 -38.23 -1.16 2.01
CA LYS A 96 -37.23 -1.25 3.06
C LYS A 96 -36.56 -2.62 3.10
N LEU A 97 -37.34 -3.69 2.97
CA LEU A 97 -36.82 -5.06 2.96
C LEU A 97 -35.93 -5.34 1.75
N GLU A 98 -36.30 -4.82 0.58
CA GLU A 98 -35.50 -4.92 -0.65
C GLU A 98 -34.19 -4.12 -0.53
N LYS A 99 -34.23 -2.91 0.02
CA LYS A 99 -33.01 -2.12 0.30
C LYS A 99 -32.09 -2.83 1.30
N ASP A 100 -32.64 -3.38 2.38
CA ASP A 100 -31.86 -4.12 3.37
C ASP A 100 -31.24 -5.40 2.79
N ARG A 101 -31.99 -6.13 1.96
CA ARG A 101 -31.48 -7.31 1.24
C ARG A 101 -30.37 -6.93 0.27
N ALA A 102 -30.58 -5.91 -0.55
CA ALA A 102 -29.58 -5.42 -1.50
C ALA A 102 -28.29 -4.99 -0.78
N SER A 103 -28.43 -4.26 0.33
CA SER A 103 -27.29 -3.83 1.16
C SER A 103 -26.53 -5.01 1.76
N LYS A 104 -27.23 -6.01 2.32
CA LYS A 104 -26.59 -7.22 2.87
C LYS A 104 -25.87 -8.03 1.80
N VAL A 105 -26.49 -8.22 0.63
CA VAL A 105 -25.87 -8.92 -0.50
C VAL A 105 -24.64 -8.16 -0.98
N ALA A 106 -24.73 -6.84 -1.16
CA ALA A 106 -23.59 -6.02 -1.56
C ALA A 106 -22.44 -6.08 -0.55
N ALA A 107 -22.73 -6.05 0.75
CA ALA A 107 -21.73 -6.17 1.81
C ALA A 107 -21.04 -7.54 1.80
N GLU A 108 -21.79 -8.62 1.62
CA GLU A 108 -21.26 -9.99 1.57
C GLU A 108 -20.42 -10.20 0.29
N VAL A 109 -20.90 -9.74 -0.86
CA VAL A 109 -20.15 -9.78 -2.13
C VAL A 109 -18.84 -9.00 -1.98
N ASN A 110 -18.87 -7.78 -1.44
CA ASN A 110 -17.67 -6.96 -1.25
C ASN A 110 -16.67 -7.64 -0.30
N LYS A 111 -17.16 -8.31 0.76
CA LYS A 111 -16.30 -9.08 1.66
C LYS A 111 -15.64 -10.25 0.94
N GLN A 112 -16.39 -11.02 0.15
CA GLN A 112 -15.84 -12.14 -0.62
C GLN A 112 -14.85 -11.69 -1.70
N VAL A 113 -15.13 -10.57 -2.38
CA VAL A 113 -14.21 -9.97 -3.36
C VAL A 113 -12.90 -9.60 -2.66
N LYS A 114 -12.93 -8.90 -1.52
CA LYS A 114 -11.71 -8.54 -0.78
C LYS A 114 -10.89 -9.75 -0.32
N VAL A 115 -11.56 -10.83 0.12
CA VAL A 115 -10.86 -12.07 0.49
C VAL A 115 -10.18 -12.69 -0.73
N LYS A 116 -10.90 -12.82 -1.86
CA LYS A 116 -10.31 -13.36 -3.11
C LYS A 116 -9.19 -12.48 -3.65
N GLU A 117 -9.32 -11.17 -3.62
CA GLU A 117 -8.26 -10.23 -4.02
C GLU A 117 -7.01 -10.43 -3.16
N ALA A 118 -7.17 -10.56 -1.84
CA ALA A 118 -6.06 -10.82 -0.93
C ALA A 118 -5.38 -12.17 -1.20
N GLU A 119 -6.15 -13.22 -1.48
CA GLU A 119 -5.62 -14.54 -1.86
C GLU A 119 -4.85 -14.48 -3.19
N VAL A 120 -5.44 -13.86 -4.22
CA VAL A 120 -4.79 -13.69 -5.54
C VAL A 120 -3.49 -12.89 -5.41
N LEU A 121 -3.49 -11.80 -4.63
CA LEU A 121 -2.28 -11.01 -4.40
C LEU A 121 -1.20 -11.81 -3.66
N LYS A 122 -1.59 -12.65 -2.70
CA LYS A 122 -0.66 -13.52 -1.97
C LYS A 122 -0.04 -14.57 -2.89
N ASP A 123 -0.84 -15.21 -3.73
CA ASP A 123 -0.37 -16.22 -4.69
C ASP A 123 0.51 -15.59 -5.77
N LEU A 124 0.13 -14.43 -6.29
CA LEU A 124 0.95 -13.67 -7.23
C LEU A 124 2.31 -13.32 -6.62
N LYS A 125 2.33 -12.81 -5.38
CA LYS A 125 3.57 -12.48 -4.68
C LYS A 125 4.47 -13.71 -4.50
N LYS A 126 3.88 -14.86 -4.15
CA LYS A 126 4.61 -16.12 -3.97
C LYS A 126 5.21 -16.62 -5.29
N ASN A 127 4.46 -16.55 -6.38
CA ASN A 127 4.95 -16.93 -7.71
C ASN A 127 6.07 -16.00 -8.17
N MET A 128 5.91 -14.68 -8.01
CA MET A 128 6.97 -13.72 -8.35
C MET A 128 8.24 -13.93 -7.52
N GLU A 129 8.11 -14.26 -6.23
CA GLU A 129 9.27 -14.55 -5.37
C GLU A 129 9.98 -15.84 -5.79
N GLN A 130 9.22 -16.86 -6.20
CA GLN A 130 9.77 -18.10 -6.73
C GLN A 130 10.51 -17.87 -8.06
N GLU A 131 9.88 -17.18 -9.02
CA GLU A 131 10.50 -16.84 -10.30
C GLU A 131 11.77 -15.99 -10.12
N ALA A 132 11.73 -15.00 -9.22
CA ALA A 132 12.90 -14.19 -8.89
C ALA A 132 14.04 -15.03 -8.28
N LYS A 133 13.71 -16.02 -7.43
CA LYS A 133 14.70 -16.94 -6.85
C LYS A 133 15.30 -17.86 -7.92
N GLU A 134 14.49 -18.39 -8.82
CA GLU A 134 14.95 -19.23 -9.93
C GLU A 134 15.85 -18.44 -10.89
N ALA A 135 15.46 -17.22 -11.25
CA ALA A 135 16.28 -16.32 -12.07
C ALA A 135 17.63 -15.99 -11.39
N ARG A 136 17.62 -15.66 -10.09
CA ARG A 136 18.85 -15.41 -9.33
C ARG A 136 19.77 -16.62 -9.28
N ASN A 137 19.22 -17.81 -9.06
CA ASN A 137 20.00 -19.05 -9.06
C ASN A 137 20.62 -19.31 -10.43
N LYS A 138 19.85 -19.15 -11.51
CA LYS A 138 20.35 -19.33 -12.88
C LYS A 138 21.50 -18.38 -13.21
N VAL A 139 21.38 -17.10 -12.83
CA VAL A 139 22.48 -16.12 -13.02
C VAL A 139 23.71 -16.52 -12.21
N ARG A 140 23.53 -16.88 -10.93
CA ARG A 140 24.63 -17.31 -10.05
C ARG A 140 25.34 -18.55 -10.59
N ASP A 141 24.59 -19.52 -11.12
CA ASP A 141 25.17 -20.76 -11.64
C ASP A 141 25.93 -20.51 -12.95
N LEU A 142 25.42 -19.63 -13.83
CA LEU A 142 26.15 -19.16 -15.02
C LEU A 142 27.43 -18.41 -14.66
N GLU A 143 27.41 -17.53 -13.65
CA GLU A 143 28.61 -16.84 -13.19
C GLU A 143 29.64 -17.80 -12.60
N ARG A 144 29.21 -18.80 -11.82
CA ARG A 144 30.08 -19.86 -11.29
C ARG A 144 30.73 -20.67 -12.40
N GLU A 145 29.98 -21.02 -13.44
CA GLU A 145 30.51 -21.74 -14.60
C GLU A 145 31.55 -20.91 -15.36
N LYS A 146 31.25 -19.63 -15.62
CA LYS A 146 32.20 -18.68 -16.23
C LYS A 146 33.47 -18.51 -15.41
N LEU A 147 33.36 -18.41 -14.09
CA LEU A 147 34.52 -18.30 -13.23
C LEU A 147 35.34 -19.59 -13.22
N ARG A 148 34.67 -20.75 -13.23
CA ARG A 148 35.33 -22.07 -13.27
C ARG A 148 36.10 -22.27 -14.56
N THR A 149 35.50 -21.92 -15.69
CA THR A 149 36.14 -22.00 -17.02
C THR A 149 37.32 -21.05 -17.11
N ALA A 150 37.14 -19.77 -16.75
CA ALA A 150 38.23 -18.81 -16.70
C ALA A 150 39.38 -19.29 -15.80
N LYS A 151 39.08 -19.82 -14.60
CA LYS A 151 40.12 -20.34 -13.70
C LYS A 151 40.90 -21.50 -14.32
N ALA A 152 40.23 -22.43 -15.01
CA ALA A 152 40.89 -23.55 -15.68
C ALA A 152 41.79 -23.08 -16.84
N GLU A 153 41.35 -22.07 -17.60
CA GLU A 153 42.15 -21.44 -18.65
C GLU A 153 43.40 -20.76 -18.07
N TRP A 154 43.24 -19.99 -16.98
CA TRP A 154 44.34 -19.35 -16.27
C TRP A 154 45.34 -20.36 -15.70
N GLU A 155 44.88 -21.46 -15.11
CA GLU A 155 45.77 -22.53 -14.61
C GLU A 155 46.57 -23.16 -15.75
N THR A 156 45.94 -23.45 -16.88
CA THR A 156 46.60 -24.01 -18.07
C THR A 156 47.66 -23.05 -18.63
N GLU A 157 47.32 -21.76 -18.74
CA GLU A 157 48.25 -20.74 -19.23
C GLU A 157 49.43 -20.53 -18.26
N LYS A 158 49.16 -20.53 -16.95
CA LYS A 158 50.21 -20.44 -15.92
C LYS A 158 51.19 -21.60 -16.03
N ASP A 159 50.71 -22.82 -16.18
CA ASP A 159 51.57 -24.01 -16.29
C ASP A 159 52.38 -24.00 -17.59
N ARG A 160 51.80 -23.53 -18.69
CA ARG A 160 52.49 -23.32 -19.97
C ARG A 160 53.62 -22.29 -19.83
N LEU A 161 53.34 -21.13 -19.24
CA LEU A 161 54.35 -20.08 -19.02
C LEU A 161 55.44 -20.55 -18.07
N THR A 162 55.08 -21.26 -17.00
CA THR A 162 56.05 -21.83 -16.05
C THR A 162 57.01 -22.78 -16.74
N THR A 163 56.49 -23.65 -17.62
CA THR A 163 57.30 -24.60 -18.39
C THR A 163 58.22 -23.86 -19.38
N GLN A 164 57.72 -22.83 -20.07
CA GLN A 164 58.55 -22.00 -20.97
C GLN A 164 59.68 -21.30 -20.22
N VAL A 165 59.40 -20.72 -19.05
CA VAL A 165 60.42 -20.10 -18.20
C VAL A 165 61.49 -21.12 -17.80
N GLN A 166 61.09 -22.32 -17.33
CA GLN A 166 62.03 -23.37 -16.96
C GLN A 166 62.88 -23.86 -18.15
N ALA A 167 62.28 -23.96 -19.34
CA ALA A 167 63.01 -24.33 -20.55
C ALA A 167 64.04 -23.27 -20.97
N LEU A 168 63.69 -21.99 -20.85
CA LEU A 168 64.62 -20.88 -21.10
C LEU A 168 65.76 -20.87 -20.06
N GLU A 169 65.45 -21.05 -18.78
CA GLU A 169 66.45 -21.11 -17.71
C GLU A 169 67.43 -22.27 -17.86
N THR A 170 66.98 -23.42 -18.35
CA THR A 170 67.82 -24.61 -18.59
C THR A 170 68.60 -24.55 -19.91
N GLY A 171 68.07 -23.85 -20.93
CA GLY A 171 68.75 -23.63 -22.21
C GLY A 171 69.86 -22.57 -22.18
N LEU A 172 69.87 -21.69 -21.17
CA LEU A 172 70.96 -20.75 -20.94
C LEU A 172 72.17 -21.46 -20.36
N SER A 173 73.33 -21.34 -21.03
CA SER A 173 74.61 -21.78 -20.47
C SER A 173 74.85 -21.11 -19.10
N GLY A 174 75.43 -21.82 -18.13
CA GLY A 174 75.56 -21.33 -16.76
C GLY A 174 76.24 -19.96 -16.62
N GLN A 175 77.06 -19.57 -17.61
CA GLN A 175 77.73 -18.28 -17.65
C GLN A 175 76.79 -17.15 -18.14
N GLN A 176 75.98 -17.38 -19.18
CA GLN A 176 74.95 -16.43 -19.64
C GLN A 176 73.83 -16.23 -18.62
N ASN A 177 73.46 -17.29 -17.89
CA ASN A 177 72.43 -17.23 -16.84
C ASN A 177 72.89 -16.35 -15.65
N VAL A 178 74.18 -16.38 -15.28
CA VAL A 178 74.72 -15.54 -14.21
C VAL A 178 74.77 -14.06 -14.61
N GLU A 179 75.16 -13.75 -15.85
CA GLU A 179 75.18 -12.39 -16.38
C GLU A 179 73.77 -11.80 -16.48
N LEU A 180 72.83 -12.55 -17.08
CA LEU A 180 71.42 -12.14 -17.17
C LEU A 180 70.77 -11.95 -15.78
N LYS A 181 71.13 -12.77 -14.79
CA LYS A 181 70.65 -12.58 -13.40
C LYS A 181 71.21 -11.32 -12.75
N GLY A 182 72.47 -10.96 -13.04
CA GLY A 182 73.07 -9.70 -12.62
C GLY A 182 72.34 -8.51 -13.22
N GLU A 183 72.21 -8.49 -14.55
CA GLU A 183 71.55 -7.41 -15.29
C GLU A 183 70.07 -7.25 -14.89
N ALA A 184 69.35 -8.36 -14.69
CA ALA A 184 67.97 -8.31 -14.21
C ALA A 184 67.86 -7.75 -12.79
N ALA A 185 68.82 -8.06 -11.92
CA ALA A 185 68.84 -7.53 -10.56
C ALA A 185 69.17 -6.03 -10.51
N GLU A 186 70.06 -5.56 -11.39
CA GLU A 186 70.35 -4.14 -11.58
C GLU A 186 69.14 -3.38 -12.11
N ALA A 187 68.49 -3.90 -13.16
CA ALA A 187 67.29 -3.28 -13.74
C ALA A 187 66.14 -3.18 -12.73
N ARG A 188 65.95 -4.21 -11.89
CA ARG A 188 64.95 -4.18 -10.80
C ARG A 188 65.28 -3.12 -9.76
N LEU A 189 66.53 -3.03 -9.33
CA LEU A 189 66.95 -2.02 -8.36
C LEU A 189 66.73 -0.61 -8.91
N LYS A 190 67.10 -0.37 -10.17
CA LYS A 190 66.86 0.91 -10.84
C LYS A 190 65.38 1.28 -10.89
N ALA A 191 64.52 0.37 -11.37
CA ALA A 191 63.08 0.62 -11.46
C ALA A 191 62.44 0.90 -10.09
N GLU A 192 62.91 0.21 -9.04
CA GLU A 192 62.46 0.45 -7.67
C GLU A 192 62.92 1.81 -7.13
N LEU A 193 64.17 2.21 -7.41
CA LEU A 193 64.68 3.53 -7.04
C LEU A 193 63.94 4.65 -7.78
N GLU A 194 63.71 4.54 -9.09
CA GLU A 194 62.92 5.50 -9.87
C GLU A 194 61.48 5.63 -9.34
N THR A 195 60.87 4.51 -8.92
CA THR A 195 59.53 4.51 -8.34
C THR A 195 59.50 5.19 -6.96
N ARG A 196 60.51 4.95 -6.12
CA ARG A 196 60.58 5.47 -4.75
C ARG A 196 61.07 6.92 -4.68
N PHE A 197 61.94 7.33 -5.61
CA PHE A 197 62.60 8.64 -5.66
C PHE A 197 62.41 9.28 -7.04
N PRO A 198 61.19 9.73 -7.37
CA PRO A 198 60.87 10.22 -8.71
C PRO A 198 61.51 11.57 -9.08
N GLU A 199 61.99 12.34 -8.08
CA GLU A 199 62.69 13.61 -8.32
C GLU A 199 64.18 13.42 -8.61
N ASP A 200 64.75 12.25 -8.26
CA ASP A 200 66.16 11.94 -8.40
C ASP A 200 66.48 11.51 -9.83
N ARG A 201 67.74 11.72 -10.26
CA ARG A 201 68.21 11.29 -11.58
C ARG A 201 69.09 10.05 -11.42
N LEU A 202 68.74 8.95 -12.09
CA LEU A 202 69.53 7.72 -12.12
C LEU A 202 70.14 7.52 -13.50
N GLU A 203 71.46 7.31 -13.54
CA GLU A 203 72.22 7.08 -14.77
C GLU A 203 72.98 5.75 -14.70
N ASP A 204 72.99 5.01 -15.81
CA ASP A 204 73.74 3.76 -15.94
C ASP A 204 75.18 4.08 -16.36
N ILE A 205 76.16 3.47 -15.67
CA ILE A 205 77.55 3.53 -16.11
C ILE A 205 77.72 2.54 -17.27
N LYS A 206 78.24 3.01 -18.41
CA LYS A 206 78.33 2.22 -19.66
C LYS A 206 79.13 0.93 -19.46
N LYS A 207 78.60 -0.20 -19.96
CA LYS A 207 79.28 -1.50 -19.99
C LYS A 207 80.69 -1.36 -20.61
N GLY A 208 81.72 -1.73 -19.84
CA GLY A 208 83.13 -1.65 -20.23
C GLY A 208 83.88 -0.40 -19.75
N ALA A 209 83.19 0.58 -19.15
CA ALA A 209 83.84 1.61 -18.35
C ALA A 209 84.11 1.06 -16.94
N GLU A 210 85.27 1.41 -16.36
CA GLU A 210 85.48 1.16 -14.94
C GLU A 210 84.54 2.09 -14.14
N GLY A 211 83.79 1.55 -13.19
CA GLY A 211 82.85 2.31 -12.37
C GLY A 211 81.85 1.41 -11.64
N ALA A 212 81.06 2.03 -10.77
CA ALA A 212 79.96 1.34 -10.11
C ALA A 212 78.83 1.02 -11.09
N ASP A 213 77.83 0.24 -10.68
CA ASP A 213 76.73 -0.14 -11.57
C ASP A 213 75.76 1.03 -11.88
N LEU A 214 75.49 1.93 -10.91
CA LEU A 214 74.56 3.06 -11.06
C LEU A 214 75.09 4.36 -10.41
N GLU A 215 74.83 5.49 -11.06
CA GLU A 215 74.97 6.84 -10.50
C GLU A 215 73.61 7.39 -10.11
N HIS A 216 73.45 7.72 -8.83
CA HIS A 216 72.20 8.25 -8.28
C HIS A 216 72.41 9.69 -7.82
N TYR A 217 71.87 10.62 -8.60
CA TYR A 217 71.91 12.05 -8.35
C TYR A 217 70.66 12.44 -7.54
N ILE A 218 70.89 12.75 -6.26
CA ILE A 218 69.84 13.09 -5.30
C ILE A 218 69.46 14.56 -5.51
N ASN A 219 68.19 14.79 -5.82
CA ASN A 219 67.61 16.10 -6.04
C ASN A 219 66.71 16.50 -4.87
N LEU A 220 66.75 17.77 -4.51
CA LEU A 220 65.83 18.37 -3.55
C LEU A 220 65.33 19.70 -4.08
N ASN A 221 64.01 19.84 -4.26
CA ASN A 221 63.38 21.05 -4.81
C ASN A 221 63.98 21.48 -6.16
N GLY A 222 64.26 20.52 -7.04
CA GLY A 222 64.80 20.77 -8.38
C GLY A 222 66.28 21.17 -8.44
N ARG A 223 67.04 21.01 -7.34
CA ARG A 223 68.49 21.17 -7.33
C ARG A 223 69.16 19.86 -6.91
N GLU A 224 70.21 19.50 -7.64
CA GLU A 224 71.08 18.37 -7.30
C GLU A 224 71.91 18.71 -6.06
N ILE A 225 71.79 17.89 -5.00
CA ILE A 225 72.43 18.14 -3.70
C ILE A 225 73.56 17.16 -3.39
N ALA A 226 73.52 15.96 -3.96
CA ALA A 226 74.54 14.94 -3.74
C ALA A 226 74.52 13.89 -4.85
N MET A 227 75.66 13.25 -5.08
CA MET A 227 75.77 12.08 -5.95
C MET A 227 76.17 10.85 -5.14
N MET A 228 75.44 9.77 -5.34
CA MET A 228 75.68 8.47 -4.71
C MET A 228 76.03 7.43 -5.78
N LEU A 229 77.09 6.66 -5.54
CA LEU A 229 77.42 5.50 -6.36
C LEU A 229 76.79 4.25 -5.76
N ILE A 230 76.09 3.48 -6.58
CA ILE A 230 75.42 2.26 -6.16
C ILE A 230 76.00 1.09 -6.95
N GLU A 231 76.51 0.10 -6.22
CA GLU A 231 77.06 -1.13 -6.76
C GLU A 231 76.12 -2.29 -6.41
N ARG A 232 75.52 -2.94 -7.41
CA ARG A 232 74.68 -4.11 -7.23
C ARG A 232 75.56 -5.38 -7.31
N LYS A 233 75.49 -6.24 -6.29
CA LYS A 233 76.10 -7.59 -6.33
C LYS A 233 75.13 -8.72 -6.02
N SER A 234 74.65 -9.41 -7.07
CA SER A 234 73.84 -10.64 -6.96
C SER A 234 74.74 -11.88 -7.09
N THR A 235 75.47 -12.21 -6.03
CA THR A 235 76.36 -13.39 -6.02
C THR A 235 76.23 -14.19 -4.73
N LYS A 236 76.67 -15.46 -4.77
CA LYS A 236 76.55 -16.39 -3.63
C LYS A 236 77.42 -16.03 -2.43
N ASN A 237 78.51 -15.28 -2.63
CA ASN A 237 79.46 -14.95 -1.56
C ASN A 237 79.86 -13.48 -1.66
N PHE A 238 79.86 -12.79 -0.53
CA PHE A 238 80.39 -11.43 -0.45
C PHE A 238 81.93 -11.44 -0.59
N LEU A 239 82.48 -10.69 -1.54
CA LEU A 239 83.93 -10.52 -1.66
C LEU A 239 84.38 -9.21 -1.00
N LYS A 240 85.33 -9.32 -0.05
CA LYS A 240 85.92 -8.16 0.65
C LYS A 240 86.60 -7.16 -0.30
N THR A 241 86.92 -7.58 -1.52
CA THR A 241 87.54 -6.76 -2.56
C THR A 241 86.58 -5.75 -3.20
N TRP A 242 85.27 -5.85 -3.00
CA TRP A 242 84.30 -4.88 -3.56
C TRP A 242 84.38 -3.51 -2.88
N ILE A 243 84.55 -3.49 -1.56
CA ILE A 243 84.68 -2.25 -0.78
C ILE A 243 85.85 -1.37 -1.27
N PRO A 244 87.09 -1.86 -1.40
CA PRO A 244 88.19 -1.04 -1.88
C PRO A 244 88.07 -0.68 -3.37
N LYS A 245 87.31 -1.45 -4.18
CA LYS A 245 87.00 -1.06 -5.56
C LYS A 245 86.04 0.12 -5.61
N LEU A 246 84.90 0.01 -4.92
CA LEU A 246 83.92 1.09 -4.83
C LEU A 246 84.54 2.39 -4.31
N LYS A 247 85.44 2.32 -3.32
CA LYS A 247 86.17 3.51 -2.83
C LYS A 247 86.98 4.20 -3.94
N LYS A 248 87.67 3.44 -4.79
CA LYS A 248 88.40 4.00 -5.93
C LYS A 248 87.45 4.58 -6.98
N ASP A 249 86.31 3.93 -7.20
CA ASP A 249 85.29 4.43 -8.14
C ASP A 249 84.66 5.74 -7.63
N MET A 250 84.44 5.87 -6.33
CA MET A 250 84.00 7.12 -5.69
C MET A 250 85.01 8.25 -5.86
N GLU A 251 86.30 7.96 -5.67
CA GLU A 251 87.38 8.95 -5.88
C GLU A 251 87.45 9.41 -7.35
N ARG A 252 87.22 8.50 -8.30
CA ARG A 252 87.29 8.81 -9.74
C ARG A 252 86.06 9.58 -10.25
N ASN A 253 84.86 9.17 -9.83
CA ASN A 253 83.61 9.73 -10.34
C ASN A 253 83.08 10.90 -9.48
N GLY A 254 83.67 11.16 -8.31
CA GLY A 254 83.26 12.25 -7.41
C GLY A 254 82.04 11.92 -6.54
N GLY A 255 81.78 10.64 -6.28
CA GLY A 255 80.65 10.19 -5.46
C GLY A 255 80.79 10.60 -4.00
N ALA A 256 79.83 11.35 -3.47
CA ALA A 256 79.81 11.76 -2.07
C ALA A 256 79.55 10.56 -1.14
N ILE A 257 78.74 9.60 -1.60
CA ILE A 257 78.35 8.38 -0.88
C ILE A 257 78.49 7.17 -1.80
N GLY A 258 78.99 6.04 -1.28
CA GLY A 258 79.02 4.76 -1.97
C GLY A 258 78.19 3.71 -1.25
N VAL A 259 77.38 2.96 -1.99
CA VAL A 259 76.51 1.92 -1.45
C VAL A 259 76.69 0.63 -2.24
N ILE A 260 77.00 -0.47 -1.54
CA ILE A 260 76.95 -1.82 -2.13
C ILE A 260 75.62 -2.45 -1.73
N VAL A 261 74.81 -2.82 -2.71
CA VAL A 261 73.55 -3.56 -2.53
C VAL A 261 73.80 -5.04 -2.85
N THR A 262 73.82 -5.88 -1.81
CA THR A 262 74.22 -7.31 -1.92
C THR A 262 73.10 -8.26 -1.51
N ASP A 263 73.01 -9.43 -2.13
CA ASP A 263 72.08 -10.48 -1.68
C ASP A 263 72.55 -11.16 -0.40
N VAL A 264 73.87 -11.32 -0.29
CA VAL A 264 74.51 -12.04 0.81
C VAL A 264 75.46 -11.09 1.52
N MET A 265 75.31 -10.97 2.83
CA MET A 265 76.18 -10.17 3.67
C MET A 265 77.50 -10.89 3.94
N PRO A 266 78.58 -10.18 4.31
CA PRO A 266 79.83 -10.80 4.77
C PRO A 266 79.57 -11.79 5.91
N LYS A 267 80.34 -12.88 6.00
CA LYS A 267 80.17 -13.91 7.03
C LYS A 267 80.25 -13.38 8.46
N ASP A 268 81.03 -12.32 8.69
CA ASP A 268 81.16 -11.63 9.97
C ASP A 268 80.01 -10.65 10.28
N LYS A 269 79.06 -10.50 9.35
CA LYS A 269 77.91 -9.57 9.38
C LYS A 269 76.62 -10.21 8.85
N GLU A 270 76.50 -11.54 8.90
CA GLU A 270 75.42 -12.31 8.24
C GLU A 270 74.01 -11.92 8.73
N ASP A 271 73.86 -11.61 10.01
CA ASP A 271 72.59 -11.20 10.63
C ASP A 271 72.23 -9.72 10.43
N SER A 272 73.12 -8.92 9.83
CA SER A 272 72.86 -7.49 9.63
C SER A 272 72.19 -7.22 8.29
N LYS A 273 71.20 -6.32 8.24
CA LYS A 273 70.66 -5.79 6.97
C LYS A 273 71.43 -4.58 6.45
N PHE A 274 72.22 -3.93 7.31
CA PHE A 274 72.92 -2.70 7.01
C PHE A 274 74.29 -2.70 7.70
N TRP A 275 75.33 -2.34 6.97
CA TRP A 275 76.67 -2.24 7.50
C TRP A 275 77.31 -0.92 7.06
N ASN A 276 77.59 -0.07 8.04
CA ASN A 276 78.41 1.13 7.87
C ASN A 276 79.89 0.71 7.89
N VAL A 277 80.55 0.84 6.74
CA VAL A 277 81.97 0.47 6.57
C VAL A 277 82.87 1.65 6.91
N SER A 278 82.50 2.85 6.46
CA SER A 278 83.15 4.13 6.78
C SER A 278 82.14 5.27 6.65
N SER A 279 82.56 6.50 6.99
CA SER A 279 81.70 7.69 7.00
C SER A 279 80.86 7.92 5.73
N ASN A 280 81.33 7.44 4.58
CA ASN A 280 80.70 7.60 3.28
C ASN A 280 80.51 6.28 2.50
N VAL A 281 80.73 5.10 3.11
CA VAL A 281 80.58 3.80 2.44
C VAL A 281 79.69 2.86 3.23
N TYR A 282 78.67 2.34 2.57
CA TYR A 282 77.63 1.50 3.16
C TYR A 282 77.46 0.19 2.38
N VAL A 283 77.11 -0.88 3.08
CA VAL A 283 76.69 -2.15 2.49
C VAL A 283 75.29 -2.45 2.99
N VAL A 284 74.37 -2.70 2.08
CA VAL A 284 72.96 -2.95 2.36
C VAL A 284 72.58 -4.30 1.78
N LYS A 285 71.83 -5.08 2.55
CA LYS A 285 71.24 -6.33 2.06
C LYS A 285 70.02 -6.00 1.22
N ALA A 286 69.97 -6.52 -0.02
CA ALA A 286 68.78 -6.43 -0.84
C ALA A 286 67.65 -7.20 -0.15
N ASP A 287 66.49 -6.55 0.05
CA ASP A 287 65.30 -7.27 0.50
C ASP A 287 64.76 -8.06 -0.69
N VAL A 288 64.76 -9.39 -0.55
CA VAL A 288 64.12 -10.29 -1.51
C VAL A 288 62.63 -10.29 -1.16
N ALA A 289 61.84 -9.48 -1.86
CA ALA A 289 60.39 -9.61 -1.85
C ALA A 289 59.96 -10.82 -2.69
#